data_AF-A0AAW6PVH5-F1
#
_entry.id   AF-A0AAW6PVH5-F1
#
_cell.length_a   1.000
_cell.length_b   1.000
_cell.length_c   1.000
_cell.angle_alpha   90.00
_cell.angle_beta   90.00
_cell.angle_gamma   90.00
#
_symmetry.space_group_name_H-M   'P 1'
#
loop_
_entity.id
_entity.type
_entity.pdbx_description
1 polymer ?
#
loop_
_entity_poly.entity_id
_entity_poly.type
_entity_poly.pdbx_seq_one_letter_code
_entity_poly.pdbx_strand_id
1 'polypeptide(L)'
;VKSDGTKGDVVRGSHPTKRQFEYQGKKHFDTLYVFKGRRGNINWNKDHRPLVGLASQGLSGPCHRYEIDSTPADVYLVHRINRNWLIGRPIVYVVVDSYSRMIVGIHVGLEGPSWNGARHALYNAYTPKVDFCKRYGIEIDPEDWPCFHLPVELTADRAELLSQAGETMSNTLGTVINIPPPYRPDWKAIVESRFRLLNNNLDIRFLPGGVDARRMERGDRDYELDAILDLDDFTQMMIAAVLHHNRHLRVPHVLTKQMLKEDLEPTPLSIWNWGMRQNMVHSKIVTPAELKIALLPSQECRVTRGGIQFNGILYTCDLAERENWAARSHNLETRYVRVWYDPNSIENCWIKIGSEFLSLTIVPYMREKYAGYRLEEVQDVISLQTQQSPDARYEELNSTAKLKGLQNELVKSAKAKKKAAGTPKSKADVKRDKKAKRDTEIAAIQHAETVELGHLRLVQSTKDQAVINSSHVGEPPSARSAAFLKLVIAEAQESGE
;
A
#
# COMPACT_ATOMS: atom_id res chain seq x y z
N VAL A 1 63.02 -10.72 25.97
CA VAL A 1 63.42 -11.79 25.02
C VAL A 1 64.56 -12.51 25.69
N LYS A 2 64.46 -13.82 25.94
CA LYS A 2 65.54 -14.56 26.61
C LYS A 2 66.77 -14.65 25.69
N SER A 3 67.93 -15.03 26.23
CA SER A 3 69.21 -15.14 25.51
C SER A 3 69.18 -16.12 24.34
N ASP A 4 68.25 -17.08 24.36
CA ASP A 4 67.95 -18.00 23.26
C ASP A 4 67.12 -17.36 22.13
N GLY A 5 66.61 -16.13 22.30
CA GLY A 5 65.78 -15.39 21.36
C GLY A 5 64.26 -15.56 21.51
N THR A 6 63.78 -16.16 22.60
CA THR A 6 62.34 -16.38 22.86
C THR A 6 61.65 -15.16 23.49
N LYS A 7 60.37 -14.92 23.17
CA LYS A 7 59.55 -13.81 23.72
C LYS A 7 58.18 -14.37 24.15
N GLY A 8 57.92 -14.44 25.46
CA GLY A 8 56.74 -15.13 26.02
C GLY A 8 56.91 -16.66 26.10
N ASP A 9 55.82 -17.42 26.11
CA ASP A 9 55.79 -18.90 26.15
C ASP A 9 56.18 -19.56 24.80
N VAL A 10 56.78 -18.81 23.89
CA VAL A 10 57.04 -19.23 22.51
C VAL A 10 58.52 -19.60 22.36
N VAL A 11 58.81 -20.90 22.22
CA VAL A 11 60.16 -21.46 22.06
C VAL A 11 60.69 -21.22 20.63
N ARG A 12 61.92 -20.72 20.47
CA ARG A 12 62.51 -20.38 19.17
C ARG A 12 62.72 -21.67 18.36
N GLY A 13 62.08 -21.76 17.19
CA GLY A 13 62.09 -22.96 16.34
C GLY A 13 60.87 -23.88 16.48
N SER A 14 60.00 -23.64 17.47
CA SER A 14 58.73 -24.40 17.64
C SER A 14 57.58 -23.87 16.77
N HIS A 15 57.78 -22.74 16.09
CA HIS A 15 56.81 -22.11 15.22
C HIS A 15 57.45 -21.79 13.87
N PRO A 16 56.67 -21.85 12.77
CA PRO A 16 57.17 -21.50 11.45
C PRO A 16 57.70 -20.06 11.45
N THR A 17 58.82 -19.85 10.76
CA THR A 17 59.28 -18.49 10.43
C THR A 17 58.24 -17.79 9.55
N LYS A 18 58.22 -16.45 9.53
CA LYS A 18 57.29 -15.68 8.68
C LYS A 18 57.29 -16.18 7.22
N ARG A 19 58.46 -16.48 6.68
CA ARG A 19 58.62 -17.01 5.32
C ARG A 19 58.04 -18.43 5.15
N GLN A 20 58.23 -19.31 6.13
CA GLN A 20 57.62 -20.65 6.13
C GLN A 20 56.11 -20.58 6.29
N PHE A 21 55.60 -19.68 7.14
CA PHE A 21 54.17 -19.44 7.32
C PHE A 21 53.53 -18.87 6.05
N GLU A 22 54.16 -17.88 5.40
CA GLU A 22 53.71 -17.34 4.12
C GLU A 22 53.76 -18.38 3.00
N TYR A 23 54.81 -19.21 2.96
CA TYR A 23 54.95 -20.28 1.98
C TYR A 23 53.87 -21.36 2.14
N GLN A 24 53.69 -21.87 3.36
CA GLN A 24 52.62 -22.84 3.65
C GLN A 24 51.23 -22.22 3.48
N GLY A 25 51.06 -20.96 3.88
CA GLY A 25 49.84 -20.19 3.67
C GLY A 25 49.47 -20.10 2.19
N LYS A 26 50.41 -19.76 1.30
CA LYS A 26 50.18 -19.75 -0.16
C LYS A 26 49.88 -21.14 -0.75
N LYS A 27 50.38 -22.20 -0.13
CA LYS A 27 50.13 -23.59 -0.56
C LYS A 27 48.74 -24.09 -0.15
N HIS A 28 48.24 -23.67 1.01
CA HIS A 28 46.94 -24.07 1.54
C HIS A 28 45.80 -23.11 1.15
N PHE A 29 46.13 -21.83 0.92
CA PHE A 29 45.21 -20.78 0.52
C PHE A 29 45.74 -20.16 -0.77
N ASP A 30 45.28 -20.71 -1.89
CA ASP A 30 45.61 -20.17 -3.19
C ASP A 30 45.03 -18.75 -3.37
N THR A 31 45.47 -18.07 -4.41
CA THR A 31 45.06 -16.69 -4.69
C THR A 31 43.54 -16.56 -4.83
N LEU A 32 42.87 -17.59 -5.38
CA LEU A 32 41.42 -17.63 -5.55
C LEU A 32 40.69 -17.81 -4.21
N TYR A 33 41.18 -18.68 -3.32
CA TYR A 33 40.65 -18.85 -1.97
C TYR A 33 40.77 -17.56 -1.15
N VAL A 34 41.94 -16.94 -1.16
CA VAL A 34 42.17 -15.66 -0.46
C VAL A 34 41.28 -14.56 -1.03
N PHE A 35 41.14 -14.49 -2.35
CA PHE A 35 40.29 -13.51 -3.01
C PHE A 35 38.81 -13.70 -2.70
N LYS A 36 38.31 -14.95 -2.72
CA LYS A 36 36.95 -15.31 -2.30
C LYS A 36 36.70 -14.98 -0.83
N GLY A 37 37.66 -15.28 0.05
CA GLY A 37 37.58 -14.96 1.47
C GLY A 37 37.54 -13.45 1.76
N ARG A 38 38.34 -12.65 1.04
CA ARG A 38 38.39 -11.18 1.18
C ARG A 38 37.16 -10.46 0.66
N ARG A 39 36.61 -10.89 -0.48
CA ARG A 39 35.40 -10.30 -1.08
C ARG A 39 34.12 -10.74 -0.36
N GLY A 40 34.18 -11.87 0.35
CA GLY A 40 33.01 -12.55 0.90
C GLY A 40 32.28 -13.37 -0.16
N ASN A 41 31.58 -14.42 0.29
CA ASN A 41 30.88 -15.34 -0.61
C ASN A 41 29.82 -14.64 -1.49
N ILE A 42 29.20 -13.58 -0.98
CA ILE A 42 28.14 -12.83 -1.69
C ILE A 42 28.72 -12.13 -2.94
N ASN A 43 29.74 -11.28 -2.77
CA ASN A 43 30.36 -10.56 -3.88
C ASN A 43 31.10 -11.50 -4.85
N TRP A 44 31.71 -12.57 -4.33
CA TRP A 44 32.33 -13.58 -5.20
C TRP A 44 31.30 -14.27 -6.10
N ASN A 45 30.16 -14.70 -5.54
CA ASN A 45 29.11 -15.33 -6.32
C ASN A 45 28.46 -14.38 -7.33
N LYS A 46 28.43 -13.07 -7.03
CA LYS A 46 27.93 -12.03 -7.92
C LYS A 46 28.88 -11.73 -9.09
N ASP A 47 30.13 -11.41 -8.79
CA ASP A 47 31.01 -10.71 -9.74
C ASP A 47 32.11 -11.62 -10.35
N HIS A 48 32.38 -12.77 -9.75
CA HIS A 48 33.63 -13.50 -10.02
C HIS A 48 33.47 -15.03 -10.21
N ARG A 49 32.31 -15.58 -9.89
CA ARG A 49 32.02 -16.99 -10.13
C ARG A 49 31.99 -17.29 -11.65
N PRO A 50 32.53 -18.43 -12.10
CA PRO A 50 32.34 -18.86 -13.48
C PRO A 50 30.84 -19.08 -13.79
N LEU A 51 30.36 -18.43 -14.85
CA LEU A 51 29.00 -18.61 -15.38
C LEU A 51 28.96 -19.94 -16.15
N VAL A 52 28.20 -20.91 -15.65
CA VAL A 52 28.14 -22.28 -16.20
C VAL A 52 26.99 -22.44 -17.22
N GLY A 53 26.15 -21.42 -17.39
CA GLY A 53 25.00 -21.44 -18.30
C GLY A 53 24.69 -20.07 -18.91
N LEU A 54 23.95 -20.08 -20.02
CA LEU A 54 23.39 -18.88 -20.64
C LEU A 54 22.10 -18.51 -19.91
N ALA A 55 21.83 -17.22 -19.69
CA ALA A 55 20.59 -16.79 -19.05
C ALA A 55 19.32 -17.16 -19.85
N SER A 56 19.46 -17.48 -21.15
CA SER A 56 18.41 -18.01 -22.02
C SER A 56 18.29 -19.54 -22.02
N GLN A 57 19.14 -20.24 -21.26
CA GLN A 57 19.14 -21.70 -21.21
C GLN A 57 17.84 -22.22 -20.58
N GLY A 58 17.13 -23.09 -21.32
CA GLY A 58 15.85 -23.65 -20.90
C GLY A 58 14.63 -22.82 -21.31
N LEU A 59 14.80 -21.65 -21.92
CA LEU A 59 13.69 -20.85 -22.45
C LEU A 59 13.27 -21.38 -23.83
N SER A 60 11.97 -21.62 -23.99
CA SER A 60 11.40 -22.14 -25.23
C SER A 60 11.20 -21.07 -26.30
N GLY A 61 10.99 -19.81 -25.92
CA GLY A 61 10.71 -18.71 -26.84
C GLY A 61 10.30 -17.43 -26.11
N PRO A 62 9.90 -16.38 -26.85
CA PRO A 62 9.31 -15.19 -26.26
C PRO A 62 8.11 -15.55 -25.37
N CYS A 63 7.84 -14.73 -24.36
CA CYS A 63 6.79 -14.97 -23.36
C CYS A 63 7.01 -16.22 -22.48
N HIS A 64 8.12 -16.94 -22.58
CA HIS A 64 8.39 -18.02 -21.62
C HIS A 64 8.63 -17.41 -20.23
N ARG A 65 9.58 -16.47 -20.12
CA ARG A 65 9.93 -15.84 -18.86
C ARG A 65 10.08 -14.34 -19.01
N TYR A 66 9.37 -13.60 -18.17
CA TYR A 66 9.64 -12.18 -17.96
C TYR A 66 10.39 -11.99 -16.65
N GLU A 67 11.33 -11.06 -16.65
CA GLU A 67 12.01 -10.59 -15.46
C GLU A 67 11.61 -9.13 -15.21
N ILE A 68 11.22 -8.81 -13.97
CA ILE A 68 10.92 -7.45 -13.53
C ILE A 68 11.89 -7.04 -12.42
N ASP A 69 12.36 -5.81 -12.51
CA ASP A 69 13.19 -5.18 -11.49
C ASP A 69 12.87 -3.69 -11.37
N SER A 70 13.15 -3.12 -10.20
CA SER A 70 12.97 -1.69 -9.91
C SER A 70 14.30 -1.07 -9.49
N THR A 71 14.58 0.14 -9.95
CA THR A 71 15.81 0.86 -9.60
C THR A 71 15.54 2.36 -9.51
N PRO A 72 16.05 3.06 -8.49
CA PRO A 72 16.02 4.52 -8.47
C PRO A 72 16.83 5.10 -9.64
N ALA A 73 16.22 5.94 -10.47
CA ALA A 73 16.95 6.62 -11.53
C ALA A 73 17.93 7.64 -10.92
N ASP A 74 19.10 7.80 -11.52
CA ASP A 74 20.13 8.76 -11.10
C ASP A 74 19.82 10.17 -11.65
N VAL A 75 18.60 10.65 -11.46
CA VAL A 75 18.16 12.00 -11.87
C VAL A 75 17.13 12.56 -10.89
N TYR A 76 17.28 13.83 -10.54
CA TYR A 76 16.29 14.60 -9.78
C TYR A 76 15.26 15.22 -10.71
N LEU A 77 13.99 15.14 -10.29
CA LEU A 77 12.86 15.69 -11.03
C LEU A 77 12.20 16.84 -10.26
N VAL A 78 11.46 17.65 -11.00
CA VAL A 78 10.65 18.76 -10.48
C VAL A 78 9.15 18.52 -10.65
N HIS A 79 8.35 19.24 -9.90
CA HIS A 79 6.90 19.13 -9.93
C HIS A 79 6.31 19.73 -11.21
N ARG A 80 5.33 19.04 -11.82
CA ARG A 80 4.71 19.47 -13.10
C ARG A 80 4.10 20.87 -13.06
N ILE A 81 3.46 21.24 -11.94
CA ILE A 81 2.76 22.53 -11.77
C ILE A 81 3.74 23.65 -11.42
N ASN A 82 4.72 23.35 -10.57
CA ASN A 82 5.70 24.32 -10.11
C ASN A 82 7.08 23.72 -10.29
N ARG A 83 7.75 24.15 -11.36
CA ARG A 83 9.08 23.65 -11.75
C ARG A 83 10.18 24.00 -10.73
N ASN A 84 9.89 24.86 -9.74
CA ASN A 84 10.82 25.16 -8.64
C ASN A 84 10.70 24.17 -7.46
N TRP A 85 9.73 23.25 -7.48
CA TRP A 85 9.56 22.25 -6.43
C TRP A 85 10.23 20.94 -6.83
N LEU A 86 11.28 20.58 -6.11
CA LEU A 86 11.95 19.30 -6.24
C LEU A 86 11.04 18.17 -5.73
N ILE A 87 10.82 17.13 -6.54
CA ILE A 87 10.04 15.94 -6.17
C ILE A 87 10.93 14.72 -5.89
N GLY A 88 12.24 14.86 -6.06
CA GLY A 88 13.22 13.82 -5.79
C GLY A 88 13.49 12.92 -7.00
N ARG A 89 13.98 11.72 -6.71
CA ARG A 89 14.41 10.74 -7.73
C ARG A 89 13.30 9.74 -8.00
N PRO A 90 12.96 9.45 -9.28
CA PRO A 90 11.93 8.48 -9.61
C PRO A 90 12.45 7.05 -9.45
N ILE A 91 11.54 6.12 -9.19
CA ILE A 91 11.77 4.68 -9.29
C ILE A 91 11.29 4.21 -10.66
N VAL A 92 12.19 3.54 -11.38
CA VAL A 92 11.90 2.98 -12.70
C VAL A 92 11.76 1.47 -12.57
N TYR A 93 10.63 0.95 -13.01
CA TYR A 93 10.36 -0.46 -13.21
C TYR A 93 10.55 -0.82 -14.67
N VAL A 94 11.26 -1.91 -14.93
CA VAL A 94 11.45 -2.44 -16.29
C VAL A 94 11.12 -3.93 -16.27
N VAL A 95 10.30 -4.34 -17.23
CA VAL A 95 9.96 -5.73 -17.51
C VAL A 95 10.67 -6.15 -18.79
N VAL A 96 11.44 -7.23 -18.74
CA VAL A 96 12.23 -7.72 -19.86
C VAL A 96 11.86 -9.17 -20.16
N ASP A 97 11.70 -9.51 -21.44
CA ASP A 97 11.66 -10.90 -21.88
C ASP A 97 13.07 -11.49 -21.88
N SER A 98 13.30 -12.51 -21.06
CA SER A 98 14.61 -13.15 -20.90
C SER A 98 15.07 -13.86 -22.18
N TYR A 99 14.15 -14.27 -23.05
CA TYR A 99 14.48 -14.93 -24.32
C TYR A 99 15.00 -13.90 -25.33
N SER A 100 14.16 -12.95 -25.75
CA SER A 100 14.48 -11.98 -26.80
C SER A 100 15.35 -10.81 -26.34
N ARG A 101 15.42 -10.56 -25.02
CA ARG A 101 16.03 -9.37 -24.40
C ARG A 101 15.26 -8.07 -24.66
N MET A 102 14.05 -8.21 -25.18
CA MET A 102 13.15 -7.10 -25.45
C MET A 102 12.61 -6.57 -24.13
N ILE A 103 12.60 -5.25 -23.98
CA ILE A 103 11.89 -4.60 -22.89
C ILE A 103 10.42 -4.60 -23.28
N VAL A 104 9.62 -5.32 -22.49
CA VAL A 104 8.21 -5.58 -22.80
C VAL A 104 7.26 -4.63 -22.09
N GLY A 105 7.71 -3.99 -21.00
CA GLY A 105 6.95 -2.95 -20.32
C GLY A 105 7.80 -2.14 -19.34
N ILE A 106 7.30 -0.95 -19.01
CA ILE A 106 7.94 -0.04 -18.06
C ILE A 106 6.91 0.66 -17.16
N HIS A 107 7.36 1.15 -16.01
CA HIS A 107 6.64 2.13 -15.22
C HIS A 107 7.63 3.07 -14.52
N VAL A 108 7.29 4.34 -14.45
CA VAL A 108 8.06 5.35 -13.73
C VAL A 108 7.15 5.92 -12.65
N GLY A 109 7.57 5.82 -11.39
CA GLY A 109 6.83 6.29 -10.24
C GLY A 109 7.73 7.06 -9.27
N LEU A 110 7.12 7.70 -8.28
CA LEU A 110 7.83 8.38 -7.18
C LEU A 110 7.80 7.56 -5.89
N GLU A 111 6.91 6.58 -5.81
CA GLU A 111 6.83 5.65 -4.70
C GLU A 111 8.00 4.68 -4.72
N GLY A 112 8.48 4.32 -3.53
CA GLY A 112 9.52 3.31 -3.38
C GLY A 112 9.12 1.94 -3.96
N PRO A 113 10.10 1.03 -4.07
CA PRO A 113 9.89 -0.36 -4.48
C PRO A 113 8.67 -1.02 -3.80
N SER A 114 7.58 -1.23 -4.54
CA SER A 114 6.31 -1.75 -4.05
C SER A 114 5.55 -2.56 -5.12
N TRP A 115 4.56 -3.35 -4.67
CA TRP A 115 3.61 -3.99 -5.60
C TRP A 115 2.84 -2.98 -6.46
N ASN A 116 2.60 -1.77 -5.94
CA ASN A 116 1.88 -0.72 -6.66
C ASN A 116 2.65 -0.24 -7.91
N GLY A 117 3.96 -0.09 -7.80
CA GLY A 117 4.81 0.21 -8.95
C GLY A 117 4.92 -0.98 -9.91
N ALA A 118 5.16 -2.18 -9.36
CA ALA A 118 5.29 -3.40 -10.15
C ALA A 118 4.03 -3.71 -10.97
N ARG A 119 2.84 -3.60 -10.38
CA ARG A 119 1.57 -3.88 -11.08
C ARG A 119 1.34 -2.94 -12.27
N HIS A 120 1.78 -1.68 -12.19
CA HIS A 120 1.68 -0.76 -13.32
C HIS A 120 2.63 -1.15 -14.46
N ALA A 121 3.85 -1.59 -14.12
CA ALA A 121 4.81 -2.09 -15.10
C ALA A 121 4.30 -3.36 -15.78
N LEU A 122 3.69 -4.28 -15.03
CA LEU A 122 3.05 -5.49 -15.56
C LEU A 122 1.82 -5.15 -16.41
N TYR A 123 0.97 -4.22 -15.97
CA TYR A 123 -0.16 -3.75 -16.76
C TYR A 123 0.30 -3.20 -18.10
N ASN A 124 1.33 -2.35 -18.07
CA ASN A 124 1.97 -1.86 -19.29
C ASN A 124 2.47 -3.04 -20.13
N ALA A 125 3.24 -3.98 -19.55
CA ALA A 125 3.79 -5.12 -20.27
C ALA A 125 2.74 -5.97 -21.01
N TYR A 126 1.57 -6.16 -20.40
CA TYR A 126 0.51 -7.04 -20.89
C TYR A 126 -0.58 -6.30 -21.69
N THR A 127 -0.39 -5.02 -22.02
CA THR A 127 -1.33 -4.24 -22.85
C THR A 127 -0.63 -3.62 -24.06
N PRO A 128 -1.37 -3.33 -25.16
CA PRO A 128 -0.82 -2.63 -26.31
C PRO A 128 -0.24 -1.26 -25.93
N LYS A 129 0.90 -0.90 -26.53
CA LYS A 129 1.68 0.29 -26.12
C LYS A 129 1.31 1.57 -26.86
N VAL A 130 0.47 1.50 -27.89
CA VAL A 130 0.09 2.66 -28.72
C VAL A 130 -0.57 3.75 -27.86
N ASP A 131 -1.64 3.43 -27.14
CA ASP A 131 -2.34 4.40 -26.28
C ASP A 131 -1.48 4.88 -25.11
N PHE A 132 -0.61 4.00 -24.60
CA PHE A 132 0.34 4.34 -23.56
C PHE A 132 1.37 5.38 -24.04
N CYS A 133 2.00 5.16 -25.20
CA CYS A 133 2.97 6.09 -25.78
C CYS A 133 2.31 7.42 -26.16
N LYS A 134 1.10 7.36 -26.73
CA LYS A 134 0.32 8.54 -27.11
C LYS A 134 0.05 9.48 -25.93
N ARG A 135 -0.17 8.94 -24.72
CA ARG A 135 -0.33 9.73 -23.48
C ARG A 135 0.87 10.65 -23.20
N TYR A 136 2.07 10.22 -23.57
CA TYR A 136 3.31 10.97 -23.41
C TYR A 136 3.76 11.66 -24.71
N GLY A 137 2.84 11.84 -25.66
CA GLY A 137 3.10 12.56 -26.92
C GLY A 137 3.99 11.79 -27.90
N ILE A 138 4.09 10.47 -27.79
CA ILE A 138 4.86 9.62 -28.72
C ILE A 138 3.89 8.77 -29.55
N GLU A 139 3.91 8.97 -30.86
CA GLU A 139 3.17 8.13 -31.80
C GLU A 139 4.06 6.97 -32.27
N ILE A 140 3.53 5.74 -32.19
CA ILE A 140 4.21 4.52 -32.63
C ILE A 140 3.23 3.66 -33.42
N ASP A 141 3.74 2.85 -34.32
CA ASP A 141 2.98 1.76 -34.90
C ASP A 141 2.94 0.57 -33.93
N PRO A 142 1.88 -0.28 -33.96
CA PRO A 142 1.83 -1.49 -33.14
C PRO A 142 3.06 -2.40 -33.29
N GLU A 143 3.73 -2.36 -34.45
CA GLU A 143 4.91 -3.16 -34.76
C GLU A 143 6.21 -2.66 -34.13
N ASP A 144 6.26 -1.40 -33.69
CA ASP A 144 7.44 -0.85 -33.02
C ASP A 144 7.60 -1.41 -31.59
N TRP A 145 6.48 -1.78 -30.96
CA TRP A 145 6.45 -2.37 -29.62
C TRP A 145 5.35 -3.45 -29.46
N PRO A 146 5.44 -4.60 -30.17
CA PRO A 146 4.34 -5.55 -30.39
C PRO A 146 4.09 -6.53 -29.24
N CYS A 147 4.54 -6.22 -28.03
CA CYS A 147 4.38 -7.11 -26.87
C CYS A 147 3.21 -6.66 -25.97
N PHE A 148 2.28 -7.57 -25.74
CA PHE A 148 1.11 -7.40 -24.86
C PHE A 148 0.59 -8.77 -24.34
N HIS A 149 1.48 -9.76 -24.30
CA HIS A 149 1.14 -11.15 -23.97
C HIS A 149 1.52 -11.47 -22.53
N LEU A 150 0.83 -12.43 -21.92
CA LEU A 150 1.19 -12.96 -20.62
C LEU A 150 2.36 -13.94 -20.71
N PRO A 151 3.32 -13.87 -19.78
CA PRO A 151 4.40 -14.84 -19.70
C PRO A 151 3.94 -16.12 -19.00
N VAL A 152 4.63 -17.22 -19.29
CA VAL A 152 4.49 -18.47 -18.52
C VAL A 152 5.05 -18.29 -17.12
N GLU A 153 6.23 -17.68 -17.02
CA GLU A 153 6.92 -17.41 -15.76
C GLU A 153 7.20 -15.92 -15.59
N LEU A 154 6.99 -15.39 -14.40
CA LEU A 154 7.40 -14.05 -14.00
C LEU A 154 8.43 -14.16 -12.88
N THR A 155 9.61 -13.59 -13.10
CA THR A 155 10.72 -13.63 -12.16
C THR A 155 10.94 -12.25 -11.56
N ALA A 156 10.92 -12.14 -10.24
CA ALA A 156 11.04 -10.87 -9.54
C ALA A 156 11.75 -10.99 -8.19
N ASP A 157 12.16 -9.86 -7.61
CA ASP A 157 12.70 -9.88 -6.25
C ASP A 157 11.62 -10.11 -5.20
N ARG A 158 12.07 -10.72 -4.10
CA ARG A 158 11.23 -11.16 -2.98
C ARG A 158 10.33 -10.06 -2.43
N ALA A 159 10.84 -8.83 -2.28
CA ALA A 159 10.13 -7.79 -1.52
C ALA A 159 8.83 -7.30 -2.20
N GLU A 160 8.78 -7.22 -3.53
CA GLU A 160 7.64 -6.64 -4.24
C GLU A 160 6.60 -7.70 -4.64
N LEU A 161 7.05 -8.91 -5.01
CA LEU A 161 6.18 -9.97 -5.56
C LEU A 161 5.74 -11.07 -4.59
N LEU A 162 6.30 -11.15 -3.37
CA LEU A 162 5.78 -12.03 -2.29
C LEU A 162 4.53 -11.47 -1.60
N SER A 163 3.96 -10.37 -2.09
CA SER A 163 2.69 -9.88 -1.56
C SER A 163 1.56 -10.85 -1.90
N GLN A 164 0.52 -10.88 -1.06
CA GLN A 164 -0.73 -11.62 -1.33
C GLN A 164 -1.33 -11.26 -2.71
N ALA A 165 -1.07 -10.04 -3.19
CA ALA A 165 -1.50 -9.58 -4.50
C ALA A 165 -0.76 -10.28 -5.65
N GLY A 166 0.54 -10.57 -5.51
CA GLY A 166 1.31 -11.36 -6.46
C GLY A 166 0.74 -12.78 -6.63
N GLU A 167 0.50 -13.48 -5.52
CA GLU A 167 -0.11 -14.81 -5.56
C GLU A 167 -1.52 -14.81 -6.18
N THR A 168 -2.32 -13.78 -5.88
CA THR A 168 -3.66 -13.62 -6.45
C THR A 168 -3.60 -13.41 -7.96
N MET A 169 -2.65 -12.59 -8.44
CA MET A 169 -2.39 -12.36 -9.85
C MET A 169 -1.96 -13.64 -10.56
N SER A 170 -1.01 -14.38 -9.98
CA SER A 170 -0.54 -15.68 -10.49
C SER A 170 -1.69 -16.66 -10.70
N ASN A 171 -2.55 -16.83 -9.68
CA ASN A 171 -3.70 -17.72 -9.74
C ASN A 171 -4.77 -17.28 -10.74
N THR A 172 -4.94 -15.96 -10.94
CA THR A 172 -5.96 -15.41 -11.83
C THR A 172 -5.54 -15.45 -13.29
N LEU A 173 -4.28 -15.11 -13.59
CA LEU A 173 -3.75 -15.02 -14.94
C LEU A 173 -3.12 -16.34 -15.42
N GLY A 174 -2.78 -17.25 -14.50
CA GLY A 174 -2.10 -18.50 -14.80
C GLY A 174 -0.62 -18.33 -15.13
N THR A 175 0.02 -17.27 -14.61
CA THR A 175 1.45 -17.01 -14.73
C THR A 175 2.15 -17.50 -13.47
N VAL A 176 3.17 -18.34 -13.61
CA VAL A 176 3.93 -18.88 -12.48
C VAL A 176 4.91 -17.82 -11.98
N ILE A 177 4.82 -17.46 -10.70
CA ILE A 177 5.80 -16.56 -10.07
C ILE A 177 7.02 -17.40 -9.66
N ASN A 178 8.18 -17.05 -10.20
CA ASN A 178 9.46 -17.65 -9.85
C ASN A 178 10.30 -16.65 -9.04
N ILE A 179 10.65 -17.02 -7.82
CA ILE A 179 11.46 -16.17 -6.95
C ILE A 179 12.85 -16.81 -6.86
N PRO A 180 13.89 -16.16 -7.39
CA PRO A 180 15.22 -16.73 -7.35
C PRO A 180 15.67 -16.91 -5.90
N PRO A 181 16.44 -17.96 -5.59
CA PRO A 181 16.98 -18.15 -4.26
C PRO A 181 17.89 -16.96 -3.88
N PRO A 182 17.95 -16.60 -2.59
CA PRO A 182 18.74 -15.48 -2.15
C PRO A 182 20.21 -15.70 -2.54
N TYR A 183 20.91 -14.61 -2.88
CA TYR A 183 22.31 -14.63 -3.32
C TYR A 183 22.56 -15.27 -4.69
N ARG A 184 21.56 -15.23 -5.60
CA ARG A 184 21.69 -15.57 -7.03
C ARG A 184 21.45 -14.36 -7.95
N PRO A 185 22.27 -13.29 -7.87
CA PRO A 185 22.16 -12.13 -8.74
C PRO A 185 22.40 -12.46 -10.23
N ASP A 186 23.01 -13.61 -10.54
CA ASP A 186 23.15 -14.13 -11.90
C ASP A 186 21.80 -14.34 -12.61
N TRP A 187 20.73 -14.59 -11.86
CA TRP A 187 19.39 -14.82 -12.40
C TRP A 187 18.67 -13.53 -12.81
N LYS A 188 19.22 -12.36 -12.45
CA LYS A 188 18.70 -11.02 -12.79
C LYS A 188 19.68 -10.19 -13.62
N ALA A 189 20.82 -10.78 -14.02
CA ALA A 189 21.86 -10.09 -14.76
C ALA A 189 21.35 -9.50 -16.10
N ILE A 190 20.25 -10.05 -16.64
CA ILE A 190 19.60 -9.50 -17.83
C ILE A 190 19.04 -8.11 -17.50
N VAL A 191 18.08 -8.03 -16.59
CA VAL A 191 17.38 -6.77 -16.29
C VAL A 191 18.34 -5.70 -15.76
N GLU A 192 19.26 -6.05 -14.84
CA GLU A 192 20.25 -5.10 -14.32
C GLU A 192 21.14 -4.54 -15.45
N SER A 193 21.54 -5.39 -16.40
CA SER A 193 22.28 -4.94 -17.58
C SER A 193 21.42 -4.04 -18.47
N ARG A 194 20.11 -4.27 -18.58
CA ARG A 194 19.20 -3.47 -19.42
C ARG A 194 18.95 -2.09 -18.82
N PHE A 195 18.73 -2.00 -17.50
CA PHE A 195 18.69 -0.72 -16.81
C PHE A 195 19.95 0.12 -17.04
N ARG A 196 21.13 -0.50 -16.90
CA ARG A 196 22.39 0.18 -17.15
C ARG A 196 22.50 0.70 -18.60
N LEU A 197 22.02 -0.08 -19.57
CA LEU A 197 21.99 0.33 -20.97
C LEU A 197 21.01 1.49 -21.20
N LEU A 198 19.82 1.48 -20.60
CA LEU A 198 18.89 2.61 -20.69
C LEU A 198 19.49 3.88 -20.09
N ASN A 199 20.09 3.79 -18.90
CA ASN A 199 20.74 4.93 -18.25
C ASN A 199 21.90 5.49 -19.07
N ASN A 200 22.66 4.62 -19.75
CA ASN A 200 23.74 5.03 -20.63
C ASN A 200 23.22 5.62 -21.96
N ASN A 201 22.21 5.02 -22.58
CA ASN A 201 21.63 5.51 -23.83
C ASN A 201 20.98 6.89 -23.67
N LEU A 202 20.44 7.16 -22.48
CA LEU A 202 19.88 8.46 -22.12
C LEU A 202 20.92 9.46 -21.61
N ASP A 203 22.18 9.01 -21.44
CA ASP A 203 23.25 9.83 -20.89
C ASP A 203 22.81 10.56 -19.61
N ILE A 204 22.07 9.86 -18.72
CA ILE A 204 21.36 10.46 -17.57
C ILE A 204 22.30 11.33 -16.71
N ARG A 205 23.56 10.91 -16.61
CA ARG A 205 24.63 11.59 -15.87
C ARG A 205 24.92 13.01 -16.37
N PHE A 206 24.59 13.32 -17.62
CA PHE A 206 24.81 14.62 -18.25
C PHE A 206 23.53 15.45 -18.36
N LEU A 207 22.38 14.90 -17.95
CA LEU A 207 21.14 15.65 -17.88
C LEU A 207 21.19 16.66 -16.72
N PRO A 208 20.56 17.83 -16.85
CA PRO A 208 20.33 18.72 -15.72
C PRO A 208 19.51 17.99 -14.63
N GLY A 209 20.04 17.92 -13.41
CA GLY A 209 19.51 17.08 -12.34
C GLY A 209 20.11 15.68 -12.24
N GLY A 210 20.98 15.29 -13.17
CA GLY A 210 21.62 13.96 -13.21
C GLY A 210 22.68 13.76 -12.13
N VAL A 211 22.63 12.62 -11.44
CA VAL A 211 23.55 12.25 -10.35
C VAL A 211 24.72 11.43 -10.89
N ASP A 212 25.96 11.88 -10.65
CA ASP A 212 27.14 11.05 -10.89
C ASP A 212 27.60 10.37 -9.59
N ALA A 213 27.28 9.08 -9.45
CA ALA A 213 27.67 8.26 -8.30
C ALA A 213 29.19 8.18 -8.03
N ARG A 214 30.04 8.67 -8.94
CA ARG A 214 31.50 8.72 -8.77
C ARG A 214 32.02 10.06 -8.21
N ARG A 215 31.18 11.09 -8.10
CA ARG A 215 31.54 12.47 -7.71
C ARG A 215 30.67 13.00 -6.56
N MET A 216 30.73 12.32 -5.42
CA MET A 216 30.22 12.84 -4.15
C MET A 216 31.40 13.22 -3.26
N GLU A 217 32.25 14.13 -3.73
CA GLU A 217 33.24 14.79 -2.88
C GLU A 217 32.62 16.06 -2.26
N ARG A 218 33.12 16.45 -1.09
CA ARG A 218 32.59 17.58 -0.32
C ARG A 218 32.94 18.90 -1.05
N GLY A 219 31.94 19.55 -1.65
CA GLY A 219 32.10 20.78 -2.45
C GLY A 219 31.66 20.65 -3.92
N ASP A 220 31.20 19.48 -4.35
CA ASP A 220 30.65 19.26 -5.69
C ASP A 220 29.29 19.96 -5.89
N ARG A 221 28.96 20.16 -7.18
CA ARG A 221 27.74 20.82 -7.68
C ARG A 221 26.47 20.18 -7.11
N ASP A 222 25.53 21.00 -6.64
CA ASP A 222 24.24 20.52 -6.11
C ASP A 222 23.30 20.13 -7.27
N TYR A 223 23.29 18.84 -7.60
CA TYR A 223 22.47 18.29 -8.68
C TYR A 223 20.98 18.57 -8.48
N GLU A 224 20.50 18.75 -7.24
CA GLU A 224 19.10 19.04 -6.95
C GLU A 224 18.67 20.39 -7.54
N LEU A 225 19.57 21.38 -7.56
CA LEU A 225 19.29 22.73 -8.06
C LEU A 225 19.28 22.82 -9.59
N ASP A 226 19.87 21.83 -10.28
CA ASP A 226 19.89 21.76 -11.74
C ASP A 226 18.70 20.97 -12.32
N ALA A 227 17.84 20.40 -11.48
CA ALA A 227 16.70 19.60 -11.92
C ALA A 227 15.69 20.45 -12.71
N ILE A 228 15.33 19.99 -13.91
CA ILE A 228 14.35 20.68 -14.79
C ILE A 228 13.23 19.78 -15.31
N LEU A 229 13.47 18.47 -15.36
CA LEU A 229 12.55 17.49 -15.92
C LEU A 229 11.47 17.16 -14.91
N ASP A 230 10.20 17.08 -15.34
CA ASP A 230 9.16 16.46 -14.54
C ASP A 230 9.05 14.95 -14.81
N LEU A 231 8.11 14.30 -14.12
CA LEU A 231 7.87 12.86 -14.26
C LEU A 231 7.40 12.46 -15.67
N ASP A 232 6.59 13.29 -16.33
CA ASP A 232 6.04 12.99 -17.65
C ASP A 232 7.15 13.17 -18.72
N ASP A 233 7.96 14.23 -18.61
CA ASP A 233 9.14 14.48 -19.43
C ASP A 233 10.13 13.31 -19.35
N PHE A 234 10.47 12.89 -18.13
CA PHE A 234 11.38 11.76 -17.92
C PHE A 234 10.78 10.44 -18.41
N THR A 235 9.47 10.22 -18.24
CA THR A 235 8.79 9.03 -18.77
C THR A 235 8.84 9.01 -20.30
N GLN A 236 8.65 10.16 -20.96
CA GLN A 236 8.78 10.29 -22.40
C GLN A 236 10.19 9.90 -22.88
N MET A 237 11.23 10.36 -22.20
CA MET A 237 12.63 9.97 -22.48
C MET A 237 12.83 8.46 -22.32
N MET A 238 12.30 7.87 -21.24
CA MET A 238 12.38 6.42 -21.00
C MET A 238 11.70 5.61 -22.11
N ILE A 239 10.53 6.03 -22.60
CA ILE A 239 9.84 5.38 -23.72
C ILE A 239 10.72 5.41 -24.98
N ALA A 240 11.27 6.57 -25.32
CA ALA A 240 12.17 6.71 -26.47
C ALA A 240 13.41 5.80 -26.35
N ALA A 241 14.01 5.72 -25.16
CA ALA A 241 15.14 4.83 -24.90
C ALA A 241 14.78 3.35 -25.07
N VAL A 242 13.58 2.95 -24.66
CA VAL A 242 13.08 1.58 -24.82
C VAL A 242 12.86 1.23 -26.29
N LEU A 243 12.23 2.10 -27.06
CA LEU A 243 12.03 1.91 -28.50
C LEU A 243 13.37 1.77 -29.22
N HIS A 244 14.32 2.67 -28.91
CA HIS A 244 15.67 2.59 -29.45
C HIS A 244 16.38 1.29 -29.05
N HIS A 245 16.31 0.90 -27.78
CA HIS A 245 16.87 -0.36 -27.27
C HIS A 245 16.30 -1.58 -28.01
N ASN A 246 14.99 -1.68 -28.11
CA ASN A 246 14.31 -2.83 -28.73
C ASN A 246 14.68 -2.97 -30.20
N ARG A 247 14.87 -1.85 -30.91
CA ARG A 247 15.19 -1.82 -32.34
C ARG A 247 16.68 -2.00 -32.63
N HIS A 248 17.58 -1.48 -31.79
CA HIS A 248 18.99 -1.31 -32.15
C HIS A 248 19.99 -2.06 -31.27
N LEU A 249 19.60 -2.56 -30.08
CA LEU A 249 20.53 -3.36 -29.26
C LEU A 249 20.98 -4.59 -30.05
N ARG A 250 22.30 -4.84 -30.10
CA ARG A 250 22.85 -6.05 -30.74
C ARG A 250 23.04 -7.17 -29.73
N VAL A 251 22.36 -8.29 -29.95
CA VAL A 251 22.42 -9.51 -29.10
C VAL A 251 22.72 -10.79 -29.91
N PRO A 252 23.84 -10.84 -30.66
CA PRO A 252 24.14 -11.97 -31.55
C PRO A 252 24.29 -13.31 -30.84
N HIS A 253 24.69 -13.29 -29.56
CA HIS A 253 24.83 -14.49 -28.72
C HIS A 253 23.49 -15.20 -28.40
N VAL A 254 22.35 -14.55 -28.69
CA VAL A 254 21.00 -15.12 -28.50
C VAL A 254 20.55 -15.91 -29.74
N LEU A 255 21.14 -15.65 -30.91
CA LEU A 255 20.70 -16.26 -32.16
C LEU A 255 20.90 -17.78 -32.15
N THR A 256 19.85 -18.50 -32.56
CA THR A 256 19.89 -19.95 -32.77
C THR A 256 20.37 -20.28 -34.19
N LYS A 257 20.71 -21.55 -34.44
CA LYS A 257 21.08 -22.02 -35.78
C LYS A 257 19.98 -21.78 -36.83
N GLN A 258 18.71 -21.81 -36.43
CA GLN A 258 17.59 -21.53 -37.34
C GLN A 258 17.51 -20.04 -37.66
N MET A 259 17.60 -19.18 -36.65
CA MET A 259 17.62 -17.73 -36.85
C MET A 259 18.77 -17.29 -37.77
N LEU A 260 19.96 -17.89 -37.61
CA LEU A 260 21.11 -17.62 -38.48
C LEU A 260 20.87 -18.07 -39.93
N LYS A 261 20.13 -19.17 -40.16
CA LYS A 261 19.79 -19.62 -41.53
C LYS A 261 18.81 -18.67 -42.21
N GLU A 262 17.96 -18.01 -41.44
CA GLU A 262 16.99 -17.02 -41.93
C GLU A 262 17.56 -15.60 -42.01
N ASP A 263 18.88 -15.44 -41.77
CA ASP A 263 19.58 -14.14 -41.75
C ASP A 263 18.91 -13.11 -40.83
N LEU A 264 18.44 -13.58 -39.66
CA LEU A 264 17.73 -12.74 -38.72
C LEU A 264 18.66 -11.70 -38.09
N GLU A 265 18.26 -10.43 -38.17
CA GLU A 265 18.95 -9.35 -37.46
C GLU A 265 18.97 -9.63 -35.95
N PRO A 266 20.14 -9.61 -35.28
CA PRO A 266 20.27 -9.87 -33.85
C PRO A 266 19.83 -8.68 -32.99
N THR A 267 18.59 -8.23 -33.16
CA THR A 267 17.95 -7.20 -32.34
C THR A 267 16.82 -7.81 -31.52
N PRO A 268 16.50 -7.26 -30.33
CA PRO A 268 15.42 -7.78 -29.50
C PRO A 268 14.08 -7.87 -30.23
N LEU A 269 13.72 -6.82 -30.98
CA LEU A 269 12.47 -6.78 -31.75
C LEU A 269 12.43 -7.87 -32.83
N SER A 270 13.52 -8.08 -33.57
CA SER A 270 13.59 -9.12 -34.61
C SER A 270 13.50 -10.53 -34.01
N ILE A 271 14.20 -10.79 -32.90
CA ILE A 271 14.16 -12.07 -32.19
C ILE A 271 12.77 -12.34 -31.61
N TRP A 272 12.15 -11.32 -31.03
CA TRP A 272 10.77 -11.39 -30.55
C TRP A 272 9.80 -11.75 -31.68
N ASN A 273 9.81 -10.97 -32.77
CA ASN A 273 8.92 -11.19 -33.92
C ASN A 273 9.13 -12.57 -34.56
N TRP A 274 10.38 -13.03 -34.67
CA TRP A 274 10.68 -14.38 -35.12
C TRP A 274 10.08 -15.43 -34.19
N GLY A 275 10.32 -15.34 -32.89
CA GLY A 275 9.84 -16.34 -31.93
C GLY A 275 8.31 -16.37 -31.80
N MET A 276 7.65 -15.23 -31.92
CA MET A 276 6.18 -15.15 -31.97
C MET A 276 5.63 -15.81 -33.25
N ARG A 277 6.27 -15.62 -34.42
CA ARG A 277 5.86 -16.29 -35.68
C ARG A 277 6.03 -17.81 -35.62
N GLN A 278 7.05 -18.30 -34.91
CA GLN A 278 7.27 -19.74 -34.73
C GLN A 278 6.31 -20.37 -33.70
N ASN A 279 5.48 -19.56 -33.01
CA ASN A 279 4.52 -20.00 -31.98
C ASN A 279 5.15 -20.95 -30.94
N MET A 280 6.37 -20.64 -30.50
CA MET A 280 7.15 -21.52 -29.62
C MET A 280 6.55 -21.65 -28.21
N VAL A 281 5.74 -20.66 -27.80
CA VAL A 281 5.08 -20.58 -26.50
C VAL A 281 3.64 -20.14 -26.74
N HIS A 282 2.68 -20.87 -26.17
CA HIS A 282 1.26 -20.53 -26.23
C HIS A 282 0.95 -19.43 -25.22
N SER A 283 1.31 -18.18 -25.56
CA SER A 283 1.07 -17.03 -24.68
C SER A 283 -0.38 -16.57 -24.75
N LYS A 284 -0.98 -16.32 -23.58
CA LYS A 284 -2.35 -15.82 -23.48
C LYS A 284 -2.40 -14.30 -23.66
N ILE A 285 -3.51 -13.82 -24.20
CA ILE A 285 -3.88 -12.40 -24.21
C ILE A 285 -5.11 -12.27 -23.33
N VAL A 286 -5.10 -11.26 -22.45
CA VAL A 286 -6.20 -10.98 -21.52
C VAL A 286 -6.72 -9.58 -21.80
N THR A 287 -8.01 -9.36 -21.61
CA THR A 287 -8.58 -8.03 -21.85
C THR A 287 -8.03 -7.02 -20.84
N PRO A 288 -7.86 -5.74 -21.21
CA PRO A 288 -7.38 -4.72 -20.28
C PRO A 288 -8.22 -4.60 -18.99
N ALA A 289 -9.52 -4.89 -19.06
CA ALA A 289 -10.43 -4.85 -17.92
C ALA A 289 -10.15 -5.99 -16.93
N GLU A 290 -10.11 -7.24 -17.41
CA GLU A 290 -9.77 -8.41 -16.59
C GLU A 290 -8.37 -8.27 -15.99
N LEU A 291 -7.43 -7.78 -16.79
CA LEU A 291 -6.06 -7.57 -16.35
C LEU A 291 -5.97 -6.51 -15.26
N LYS A 292 -6.65 -5.37 -15.44
CA LYS A 292 -6.67 -4.30 -14.43
C LYS A 292 -7.08 -4.88 -13.08
N ILE A 293 -8.14 -5.67 -13.05
CA ILE A 293 -8.67 -6.24 -11.82
C ILE A 293 -7.76 -7.34 -11.25
N ALA A 294 -7.20 -8.21 -12.09
CA ALA A 294 -6.27 -9.25 -11.66
C ALA A 294 -4.99 -8.69 -11.00
N LEU A 295 -4.62 -7.46 -11.35
CA LEU A 295 -3.47 -6.75 -10.81
C LEU A 295 -3.79 -5.90 -9.56
N LEU A 296 -5.07 -5.73 -9.22
CA LEU A 296 -5.46 -4.97 -8.02
C LEU A 296 -5.08 -5.73 -6.75
N PRO A 297 -4.60 -5.03 -5.70
CA PRO A 297 -4.52 -5.62 -4.38
C PRO A 297 -5.92 -6.05 -3.93
N SER A 298 -5.95 -7.09 -3.10
CA SER A 298 -7.19 -7.56 -2.50
C SER A 298 -7.03 -7.75 -1.01
N GLN A 299 -8.12 -7.55 -0.27
CA GLN A 299 -8.17 -7.70 1.18
C GLN A 299 -9.49 -8.34 1.60
N GLU A 300 -9.43 -9.25 2.57
CA GLU A 300 -10.65 -9.78 3.18
C GLU A 300 -11.27 -8.75 4.11
N CYS A 301 -12.51 -8.38 3.78
CA CYS A 301 -13.27 -7.33 4.43
C CYS A 301 -14.47 -7.94 5.15
N ARG A 302 -14.77 -7.41 6.33
CA ARG A 302 -15.89 -7.87 7.14
C ARG A 302 -17.19 -7.26 6.63
N VAL A 303 -18.23 -8.07 6.53
CA VAL A 303 -19.61 -7.57 6.31
C VAL A 303 -20.21 -7.18 7.66
N THR A 304 -20.72 -5.95 7.76
CA THR A 304 -21.35 -5.40 8.96
C THR A 304 -22.80 -5.00 8.67
N ARG A 305 -23.54 -4.60 9.71
CA ARG A 305 -24.89 -4.03 9.56
C ARG A 305 -24.90 -2.76 8.68
N GLY A 306 -23.78 -2.05 8.59
CA GLY A 306 -23.64 -0.86 7.76
C GLY A 306 -23.19 -1.12 6.33
N GLY A 307 -22.88 -2.37 5.95
CA GLY A 307 -22.28 -2.73 4.66
C GLY A 307 -20.92 -3.42 4.81
N ILE A 308 -20.23 -3.58 3.68
CA ILE A 308 -18.89 -4.16 3.59
C ILE A 308 -17.88 -3.13 4.11
N GLN A 309 -17.18 -3.45 5.20
CA GLN A 309 -16.24 -2.53 5.85
C GLN A 309 -14.83 -2.71 5.30
N PHE A 310 -14.32 -1.67 4.65
CA PHE A 310 -12.96 -1.63 4.10
C PHE A 310 -12.30 -0.29 4.45
N ASN A 311 -11.16 -0.33 5.16
CA ASN A 311 -10.37 0.84 5.58
C ASN A 311 -11.19 1.97 6.24
N GLY A 312 -12.16 1.60 7.08
CA GLY A 312 -13.01 2.55 7.80
C GLY A 312 -14.16 3.14 6.98
N ILE A 313 -14.27 2.78 5.69
CA ILE A 313 -15.35 3.15 4.80
C ILE A 313 -16.30 1.95 4.64
N LEU A 314 -17.59 2.23 4.47
CA LEU A 314 -18.62 1.22 4.22
C LEU A 314 -19.05 1.25 2.76
N TYR A 315 -19.12 0.05 2.18
CA TYR A 315 -19.47 -0.18 0.80
C TYR A 315 -20.70 -1.08 0.67
N THR A 316 -21.42 -0.94 -0.44
CA THR A 316 -22.57 -1.76 -0.83
C THR A 316 -22.51 -2.06 -2.33
N CYS A 317 -23.32 -3.00 -2.80
CA CYS A 317 -23.55 -3.25 -4.21
C CYS A 317 -24.95 -3.85 -4.40
N ASP A 318 -25.46 -3.80 -5.64
CA ASP A 318 -26.81 -4.27 -5.97
C ASP A 318 -27.09 -5.69 -5.46
N LEU A 319 -26.09 -6.58 -5.52
CA LEU A 319 -26.24 -7.94 -5.00
C LEU A 319 -26.31 -7.98 -3.47
N ALA A 320 -25.43 -7.22 -2.78
CA ALA A 320 -25.42 -7.17 -1.33
C ALA A 320 -26.74 -6.65 -0.75
N GLU A 321 -27.39 -5.74 -1.47
CA GLU A 321 -28.72 -5.22 -1.15
C GLU A 321 -29.80 -6.28 -1.42
N ARG A 322 -29.83 -6.88 -2.62
CA ARG A 322 -30.80 -7.92 -2.99
C ARG A 322 -30.77 -9.12 -2.03
N GLU A 323 -29.57 -9.56 -1.65
CA GLU A 323 -29.38 -10.70 -0.75
C GLU A 323 -29.35 -10.32 0.74
N ASN A 324 -29.57 -9.04 1.06
CA ASN A 324 -29.64 -8.51 2.43
C ASN A 324 -28.42 -8.87 3.29
N TRP A 325 -27.20 -8.78 2.72
CA TRP A 325 -25.96 -9.16 3.40
C TRP A 325 -25.76 -8.41 4.73
N ALA A 326 -26.08 -7.11 4.75
CA ALA A 326 -26.01 -6.29 5.95
C ALA A 326 -26.91 -6.81 7.08
N ALA A 327 -28.15 -7.22 6.77
CA ALA A 327 -29.09 -7.78 7.75
C ALA A 327 -28.68 -9.19 8.19
N ARG A 328 -28.13 -10.00 7.28
CA ARG A 328 -27.67 -11.37 7.54
C ARG A 328 -26.39 -11.41 8.38
N SER A 329 -25.57 -10.36 8.38
CA SER A 329 -24.27 -10.31 9.08
C SER A 329 -24.30 -10.62 10.59
N HIS A 330 -25.44 -10.43 11.26
CA HIS A 330 -25.60 -10.65 12.70
C HIS A 330 -25.96 -12.11 13.05
N ASN A 331 -26.64 -12.83 12.14
CA ASN A 331 -27.31 -14.10 12.44
C ASN A 331 -26.99 -15.24 11.45
N LEU A 332 -26.40 -14.97 10.28
CA LEU A 332 -26.17 -15.93 9.20
C LEU A 332 -24.72 -15.84 8.68
N GLU A 333 -24.22 -16.95 8.13
CA GLU A 333 -22.82 -17.32 7.91
C GLU A 333 -21.92 -16.34 7.10
N THR A 334 -22.49 -15.35 6.41
CA THR A 334 -21.71 -14.41 5.57
C THR A 334 -20.98 -13.37 6.41
N ARG A 335 -19.76 -13.69 6.87
CA ARG A 335 -18.94 -12.77 7.68
C ARG A 335 -17.90 -11.97 6.91
N TYR A 336 -17.36 -12.51 5.81
CA TYR A 336 -16.23 -11.92 5.10
C TYR A 336 -16.39 -12.02 3.59
N VAL A 337 -15.96 -10.99 2.88
CA VAL A 337 -15.87 -10.93 1.43
C VAL A 337 -14.52 -10.37 1.02
N ARG A 338 -13.92 -10.90 -0.04
CA ARG A 338 -12.66 -10.36 -0.56
C ARG A 338 -12.97 -9.17 -1.47
N VAL A 339 -12.34 -8.04 -1.20
CA VAL A 339 -12.50 -6.79 -1.94
C VAL A 339 -11.20 -6.51 -2.69
N TRP A 340 -11.30 -6.29 -3.99
CA TRP A 340 -10.24 -5.78 -4.85
C TRP A 340 -10.39 -4.27 -4.93
N TYR A 341 -9.30 -3.51 -4.78
CA TYR A 341 -9.39 -2.05 -4.70
C TYR A 341 -8.23 -1.38 -5.44
N ASP A 342 -8.47 -0.17 -5.94
CA ASP A 342 -7.42 0.70 -6.45
C ASP A 342 -6.83 1.54 -5.29
N PRO A 343 -5.55 1.39 -4.94
CA PRO A 343 -4.91 2.22 -3.91
C PRO A 343 -5.09 3.73 -4.11
N ASN A 344 -5.23 4.15 -5.37
CA ASN A 344 -5.33 5.56 -5.73
C ASN A 344 -6.76 6.11 -5.68
N SER A 345 -7.78 5.29 -5.46
CA SER A 345 -9.18 5.72 -5.49
C SER A 345 -10.06 4.89 -4.56
N ILE A 346 -10.79 5.59 -3.69
CA ILE A 346 -11.80 4.97 -2.81
C ILE A 346 -13.07 4.56 -3.56
N GLU A 347 -13.33 5.13 -4.74
CA GLU A 347 -14.54 4.79 -5.51
C GLU A 347 -14.38 3.49 -6.29
N ASN A 348 -13.13 3.07 -6.48
CA ASN A 348 -12.75 1.96 -7.32
C ASN A 348 -12.50 0.72 -6.46
N CYS A 349 -13.58 0.10 -6.01
CA CYS A 349 -13.57 -1.18 -5.30
C CYS A 349 -14.49 -2.19 -6.01
N TRP A 350 -14.12 -3.47 -5.96
CA TRP A 350 -14.85 -4.57 -6.59
C TRP A 350 -14.88 -5.82 -5.70
N ILE A 351 -15.89 -6.65 -5.90
CA ILE A 351 -15.95 -8.03 -5.39
C ILE A 351 -16.03 -9.00 -6.55
N LYS A 352 -15.48 -10.21 -6.37
CA LYS A 352 -15.53 -11.27 -7.37
C LYS A 352 -16.64 -12.27 -7.05
N ILE A 353 -17.47 -12.59 -8.05
CA ILE A 353 -18.55 -13.58 -7.94
C ILE A 353 -18.46 -14.50 -9.16
N GLY A 354 -18.07 -15.75 -8.92
CA GLY A 354 -17.71 -16.67 -10.00
C GLY A 354 -16.56 -16.09 -10.84
N SER A 355 -16.82 -15.81 -12.11
CA SER A 355 -15.88 -15.17 -13.05
C SER A 355 -16.03 -13.66 -13.17
N GLU A 356 -17.12 -13.07 -12.64
CA GLU A 356 -17.43 -11.66 -12.82
C GLU A 356 -16.99 -10.81 -11.63
N PHE A 357 -16.69 -9.54 -11.91
CA PHE A 357 -16.38 -8.55 -10.88
C PHE A 357 -17.50 -7.51 -10.82
N LEU A 358 -18.08 -7.36 -9.63
CA LEU A 358 -19.09 -6.35 -9.36
C LEU A 358 -18.45 -5.14 -8.69
N SER A 359 -18.75 -3.95 -9.21
CA SER A 359 -18.31 -2.70 -8.60
C SER A 359 -19.04 -2.46 -7.29
N LEU A 360 -18.29 -2.03 -6.27
CA LEU A 360 -18.80 -1.57 -5.01
C LEU A 360 -19.05 -0.06 -5.07
N THR A 361 -20.11 0.36 -4.40
CA THR A 361 -20.46 1.77 -4.21
C THR A 361 -20.31 2.13 -2.74
N ILE A 362 -19.81 3.33 -2.46
CA ILE A 362 -19.73 3.83 -1.09
C ILE A 362 -21.15 4.12 -0.60
N VAL A 363 -21.46 3.71 0.63
CA VAL A 363 -22.78 3.94 1.23
C VAL A 363 -23.07 5.46 1.29
N PRO A 364 -24.31 5.91 0.96
CA PRO A 364 -24.57 7.32 0.64
C PRO A 364 -24.03 8.36 1.64
N TYR A 365 -24.27 8.16 2.94
CA TYR A 365 -23.84 9.11 3.97
C TYR A 365 -22.31 9.22 4.13
N MET A 366 -21.55 8.18 3.76
CA MET A 366 -20.07 8.24 3.72
C MET A 366 -19.57 8.81 2.41
N ARG A 367 -20.31 8.60 1.31
CA ARG A 367 -19.95 9.13 -0.01
C ARG A 367 -19.92 10.66 0.01
N GLU A 368 -20.94 11.30 0.58
CA GLU A 368 -20.98 12.76 0.73
C GLU A 368 -19.79 13.30 1.52
N LYS A 369 -19.30 12.54 2.50
CA LYS A 369 -18.20 12.94 3.37
C LYS A 369 -16.82 12.75 2.74
N TYR A 370 -16.65 11.70 1.94
CA TYR A 370 -15.32 11.27 1.47
C TYR A 370 -15.12 11.35 -0.05
N ALA A 371 -16.15 11.70 -0.83
CA ALA A 371 -16.03 11.79 -2.29
C ALA A 371 -14.88 12.71 -2.72
N GLY A 372 -14.10 12.27 -3.70
CA GLY A 372 -12.96 13.00 -4.26
C GLY A 372 -11.65 12.85 -3.50
N TYR A 373 -11.64 12.28 -2.29
CA TYR A 373 -10.39 11.97 -1.57
C TYR A 373 -9.77 10.65 -2.02
N ARG A 374 -8.44 10.57 -1.92
CA ARG A 374 -7.67 9.32 -2.04
C ARG A 374 -7.83 8.47 -0.79
N LEU A 375 -7.53 7.18 -0.92
CA LEU A 375 -7.67 6.22 0.17
C LEU A 375 -6.83 6.61 1.41
N GLU A 376 -5.60 7.07 1.19
CA GLU A 376 -4.70 7.55 2.25
C GLU A 376 -5.25 8.80 2.93
N GLU A 377 -5.75 9.77 2.17
CA GLU A 377 -6.36 10.99 2.71
C GLU A 377 -7.58 10.68 3.59
N VAL A 378 -8.41 9.71 3.19
CA VAL A 378 -9.54 9.27 4.03
C VAL A 378 -9.06 8.61 5.31
N GLN A 379 -8.01 7.78 5.26
CA GLN A 379 -7.42 7.19 6.46
C GLN A 379 -6.88 8.26 7.40
N ASP A 380 -6.21 9.28 6.87
CA ASP A 380 -5.73 10.43 7.64
C ASP A 380 -6.89 11.19 8.28
N VAL A 381 -7.95 11.50 7.54
CA VAL A 381 -9.16 12.15 8.07
C VAL A 381 -9.82 11.33 9.18
N ILE A 382 -9.93 10.02 9.00
CA ILE A 382 -10.47 9.11 10.04
C ILE A 382 -9.54 9.11 11.27
N SER A 383 -8.24 9.09 11.07
CA SER A 383 -7.26 9.13 12.16
C SER A 383 -7.36 10.43 12.96
N LEU A 384 -7.46 11.58 12.29
CA LEU A 384 -7.62 12.90 12.91
C LEU A 384 -8.94 13.01 13.67
N GLN A 385 -10.04 12.45 13.14
CA GLN A 385 -11.34 12.46 13.82
C GLN A 385 -11.39 11.55 15.05
N THR A 386 -10.63 10.46 15.04
CA THR A 386 -10.55 9.52 16.17
C THR A 386 -9.50 9.91 17.19
N GLN A 387 -8.63 10.87 16.86
CA GLN A 387 -7.61 11.39 17.75
C GLN A 387 -8.24 12.29 18.84
N GLN A 388 -8.37 11.73 20.03
CA GLN A 388 -8.73 12.51 21.22
C GLN A 388 -7.53 13.33 21.69
N SER A 389 -7.76 14.58 22.11
CA SER A 389 -6.71 15.39 22.73
C SER A 389 -6.24 14.77 24.05
N PRO A 390 -4.97 14.97 24.44
CA PRO A 390 -4.47 14.50 25.74
C PRO A 390 -5.31 14.99 26.92
N ASP A 391 -5.79 16.24 26.85
CA ASP A 391 -6.63 16.85 27.88
C ASP A 391 -8.00 16.18 27.98
N ALA A 392 -8.64 15.90 26.84
CA ALA A 392 -9.92 15.20 26.81
C ALA A 392 -9.80 13.77 27.38
N ARG A 393 -8.70 13.07 27.07
CA ARG A 393 -8.40 11.76 27.66
C ARG A 393 -8.22 11.83 29.18
N TYR A 394 -7.52 12.85 29.67
CA TYR A 394 -7.29 13.05 31.10
C TYR A 394 -8.60 13.40 31.84
N GLU A 395 -9.43 14.24 31.24
CA GLU A 395 -10.74 14.59 31.78
C GLU A 395 -11.69 13.38 31.80
N GLU A 396 -11.71 12.58 30.73
CA GLU A 396 -12.48 11.34 30.67
C GLU A 396 -12.06 10.37 31.79
N LEU A 397 -10.76 10.14 31.97
CA LEU A 397 -10.22 9.28 33.04
C LEU A 397 -10.59 9.80 34.43
N ASN A 398 -10.49 11.11 34.66
CA ASN A 398 -10.86 11.72 35.93
C ASN A 398 -12.37 11.61 36.20
N SER A 399 -13.20 11.84 35.19
CA SER A 399 -14.66 11.72 35.30
C SER A 399 -15.06 10.28 35.60
N THR A 400 -14.44 9.29 34.93
CA THR A 400 -14.70 7.87 35.19
C THR A 400 -14.20 7.44 36.57
N ALA A 401 -13.06 7.95 37.03
CA ALA A 401 -12.56 7.67 38.38
C ALA A 401 -13.51 8.24 39.46
N LYS A 402 -13.97 9.49 39.30
CA LYS A 402 -14.97 10.11 40.17
C LYS A 402 -16.28 9.33 40.18
N LEU A 403 -16.77 8.94 38.99
CA LEU A 403 -17.99 8.14 38.85
C LEU A 403 -17.87 6.79 39.57
N LYS A 404 -16.74 6.08 39.39
CA LYS A 404 -16.47 4.82 40.11
C LYS A 404 -16.36 5.02 41.62
N GLY A 405 -15.72 6.10 42.08
CA GLY A 405 -15.63 6.45 43.49
C GLY A 405 -17.02 6.64 44.11
N LEU A 406 -17.85 7.47 43.48
CA LEU A 406 -19.22 7.73 43.91
C LEU A 406 -20.10 6.47 43.85
N GLN A 407 -19.97 5.64 42.82
CA GLN A 407 -20.65 4.34 42.75
C GLN A 407 -20.25 3.44 43.94
N ASN A 408 -18.96 3.37 44.26
CA ASN A 408 -18.48 2.54 45.38
C ASN A 408 -19.01 3.04 46.72
N GLU A 409 -19.04 4.35 46.95
CA GLU A 409 -19.59 4.96 48.16
C GLU A 409 -21.10 4.70 48.28
N LEU A 410 -21.86 4.92 47.21
CA LEU A 410 -23.30 4.63 47.16
C LEU A 410 -23.57 3.14 47.43
N VAL A 411 -22.82 2.24 46.78
CA VAL A 411 -22.95 0.79 47.02
C VAL A 411 -22.57 0.43 48.45
N LYS A 412 -21.53 1.03 49.03
CA LYS A 412 -21.12 0.80 50.43
C LYS A 412 -22.21 1.27 51.40
N SER A 413 -22.76 2.47 51.19
CA SER A 413 -23.86 3.00 52.01
C SER A 413 -25.14 2.16 51.88
N ALA A 414 -25.48 1.71 50.66
CA ALA A 414 -26.62 0.83 50.42
C ALA A 414 -26.44 -0.55 51.08
N LYS A 415 -25.23 -1.11 51.03
CA LYS A 415 -24.88 -2.35 51.77
C LYS A 415 -25.01 -2.17 53.28
N ALA A 416 -24.58 -1.03 53.83
CA ALA A 416 -24.72 -0.72 55.26
C ALA A 416 -26.20 -0.58 55.67
N LYS A 417 -27.01 0.15 54.89
CA LYS A 417 -28.47 0.25 55.08
C LYS A 417 -29.15 -1.12 55.03
N LYS A 418 -28.78 -1.96 54.07
CA LYS A 418 -29.29 -3.33 53.94
C LYS A 418 -28.89 -4.23 55.12
N LYS A 419 -27.66 -4.06 55.65
CA LYS A 419 -27.19 -4.79 56.84
C LYS A 419 -27.93 -4.34 58.10
N ALA A 420 -28.19 -3.04 58.24
CA ALA A 420 -28.97 -2.49 59.34
C ALA A 420 -30.44 -2.93 59.32
N ALA A 421 -31.02 -3.14 58.13
CA ALA A 421 -32.39 -3.66 57.96
C ALA A 421 -32.54 -5.16 58.31
N GLY A 422 -31.45 -5.86 58.64
CA GLY A 422 -31.46 -7.27 59.04
C GLY A 422 -31.51 -8.27 57.88
N THR A 423 -31.28 -9.54 58.20
CA THR A 423 -31.29 -10.64 57.20
C THR A 423 -32.70 -11.20 57.03
N PRO A 424 -33.22 -11.31 55.80
CA PRO A 424 -34.54 -11.87 55.55
C PRO A 424 -34.59 -13.36 55.86
N LYS A 425 -35.77 -13.85 56.28
CA LYS A 425 -36.00 -15.25 56.68
C LYS A 425 -35.80 -16.26 55.54
N SER A 426 -36.05 -15.88 54.28
CA SER A 426 -35.88 -16.73 53.10
C SER A 426 -35.69 -15.92 51.82
N LYS A 427 -35.04 -16.51 50.80
CA LYS A 427 -34.93 -15.92 49.44
C LYS A 427 -36.30 -15.76 48.76
N ALA A 428 -37.28 -16.59 49.11
CA ALA A 428 -38.64 -16.51 48.57
C ALA A 428 -39.40 -15.30 49.13
N ASP A 429 -39.27 -15.01 50.43
CA ASP A 429 -39.92 -13.87 51.08
C ASP A 429 -39.42 -12.52 50.55
N VAL A 430 -38.14 -12.43 50.17
CA VAL A 430 -37.57 -11.22 49.54
C VAL A 430 -38.23 -10.92 48.20
N LYS A 431 -38.57 -11.96 47.42
CA LYS A 431 -39.11 -11.83 46.06
C LYS A 431 -40.64 -11.77 46.01
N ARG A 432 -41.32 -12.13 47.11
CA ARG A 432 -42.78 -12.11 47.24
C ARG A 432 -43.34 -10.69 47.18
N ASP A 433 -44.52 -10.53 46.58
CA ASP A 433 -45.29 -9.28 46.47
C ASP A 433 -44.51 -8.12 45.84
N LYS A 434 -43.58 -8.45 44.93
CA LYS A 434 -42.73 -7.47 44.22
C LYS A 434 -43.54 -6.38 43.50
N LYS A 435 -44.71 -6.73 42.96
CA LYS A 435 -45.60 -5.79 42.26
C LYS A 435 -46.18 -4.76 43.23
N ALA A 436 -46.82 -5.20 44.32
CA ALA A 436 -47.36 -4.30 45.35
C ALA A 436 -46.28 -3.43 46.03
N LYS A 437 -45.09 -3.98 46.29
CA LYS A 437 -43.93 -3.22 46.81
C LYS A 437 -43.40 -2.18 45.81
N ARG A 438 -43.52 -2.45 44.51
CA ARG A 438 -43.16 -1.49 43.46
C ARG A 438 -44.23 -0.41 43.33
N ASP A 439 -45.51 -0.77 43.40
CA ASP A 439 -46.63 0.16 43.24
C ASP A 439 -46.67 1.18 44.40
N THR A 440 -46.34 0.74 45.62
CA THR A 440 -46.19 1.61 46.80
C THR A 440 -45.02 2.60 46.66
N GLU A 441 -43.86 2.13 46.15
CA GLU A 441 -42.72 3.01 45.86
C GLU A 441 -43.06 4.02 44.75
N ILE A 442 -43.75 3.58 43.69
CA ILE A 442 -44.21 4.46 42.61
C ILE A 442 -45.13 5.55 43.16
N ALA A 443 -46.11 5.20 44.00
CA ALA A 443 -47.01 6.18 44.60
C ALA A 443 -46.27 7.18 45.50
N ALA A 444 -45.25 6.73 46.25
CA ALA A 444 -44.42 7.58 47.08
C ALA A 444 -43.55 8.55 46.25
N ILE A 445 -42.96 8.06 45.15
CA ILE A 445 -42.20 8.89 44.20
C ILE A 445 -43.11 9.92 43.54
N GLN A 446 -44.26 9.49 43.01
CA GLN A 446 -45.24 10.38 42.38
C GLN A 446 -45.71 11.47 43.35
N HIS A 447 -45.98 11.13 44.61
CA HIS A 447 -46.33 12.12 45.62
C HIS A 447 -45.19 13.13 45.86
N ALA A 448 -43.94 12.67 45.97
CA ALA A 448 -42.78 13.54 46.14
C ALA A 448 -42.58 14.47 44.93
N GLU A 449 -42.64 13.94 43.70
CA GLU A 449 -42.57 14.72 42.46
C GLU A 449 -43.72 15.73 42.35
N THR A 450 -44.93 15.36 42.77
CA THR A 450 -46.11 16.27 42.77
C THR A 450 -45.93 17.42 43.76
N VAL A 451 -45.35 17.16 44.95
CA VAL A 451 -45.03 18.19 45.94
C VAL A 451 -43.94 19.13 45.41
N GLU A 452 -42.91 18.60 44.74
CA GLU A 452 -41.84 19.39 44.13
C GLU A 452 -42.37 20.30 43.00
N LEU A 453 -43.28 19.78 42.16
CA LEU A 453 -43.99 20.55 41.15
C LEU A 453 -44.94 21.60 41.78
N GLY A 454 -45.53 21.33 42.94
CA GLY A 454 -46.35 22.29 43.69
C GLY A 454 -45.56 23.45 44.29
N HIS A 455 -44.24 23.32 44.44
CA HIS A 455 -43.35 24.40 44.88
C HIS A 455 -42.88 25.33 43.75
N LEU A 456 -43.11 24.98 42.48
CA LEU A 456 -42.97 25.89 41.35
C LEU A 456 -44.14 26.88 41.36
N ARG A 457 -44.04 27.94 42.17
CA ARG A 457 -44.96 29.08 42.07
C ARG A 457 -44.85 29.69 40.67
N LEU A 458 -45.97 29.76 39.95
CA LEU A 458 -46.15 30.63 38.79
C LEU A 458 -45.63 32.02 39.16
N VAL A 459 -44.61 32.50 38.46
CA VAL A 459 -44.24 33.92 38.45
C VAL A 459 -45.49 34.66 38.01
N GLN A 460 -46.19 35.30 38.95
CA GLN A 460 -47.29 36.20 38.61
C GLN A 460 -46.69 37.29 37.74
N SER A 461 -47.15 37.38 36.49
CA SER A 461 -46.81 38.51 35.63
C SER A 461 -47.45 39.75 36.24
N THR A 462 -46.70 40.48 37.06
CA THR A 462 -46.99 41.88 37.31
C THR A 462 -46.62 42.60 36.02
N LYS A 463 -47.65 42.85 35.19
CA LYS A 463 -47.62 43.95 34.25
C LYS A 463 -47.50 45.22 35.09
N ASP A 464 -46.29 45.72 35.29
CA ASP A 464 -46.10 47.14 35.51
C ASP A 464 -44.76 47.61 34.93
N GLN A 465 -44.89 48.68 34.16
CA GLN A 465 -43.87 49.30 33.34
C GLN A 465 -42.76 49.90 34.20
N ALA A 466 -41.50 49.56 33.92
CA ALA A 466 -40.38 50.47 34.20
C ALA A 466 -39.16 50.10 33.35
N VAL A 467 -38.99 50.87 32.27
CA VAL A 467 -37.74 51.41 31.72
C VAL A 467 -36.45 50.68 32.13
N ILE A 468 -35.84 49.96 31.18
CA ILE A 468 -34.43 49.60 31.24
C ILE A 468 -33.69 50.43 30.20
N ASN A 469 -33.06 51.50 30.68
CA ASN A 469 -31.92 52.10 30.01
C ASN A 469 -30.75 51.11 30.01
N SER A 470 -30.09 51.06 28.87
CA SER A 470 -28.97 50.20 28.52
C SER A 470 -27.70 50.44 29.35
N SER A 471 -27.07 49.35 29.80
CA SER A 471 -25.62 49.24 29.83
C SER A 471 -25.18 47.77 29.88
N HIS A 472 -24.63 47.29 28.75
CA HIS A 472 -23.42 46.45 28.57
C HIS A 472 -23.06 45.37 29.63
N VAL A 473 -22.61 44.14 29.35
CA VAL A 473 -22.00 43.43 28.20
C VAL A 473 -22.01 41.92 28.52
N GLY A 474 -22.18 41.05 27.50
CA GLY A 474 -21.88 39.61 27.58
C GLY A 474 -22.56 38.78 26.48
N GLU A 475 -21.76 38.17 25.61
CA GLU A 475 -22.03 37.47 24.32
C GLU A 475 -23.22 36.47 24.20
N PRO A 476 -23.70 36.18 22.96
CA PRO A 476 -24.91 35.39 22.74
C PRO A 476 -24.65 33.87 22.61
N PRO A 477 -25.58 33.00 23.04
CA PRO A 477 -25.57 31.61 22.59
C PRO A 477 -26.23 31.49 21.20
N SER A 478 -25.42 31.07 20.23
CA SER A 478 -25.72 30.17 19.09
C SER A 478 -27.17 30.11 18.57
N ALA A 479 -27.35 30.54 17.31
CA ALA A 479 -28.59 30.61 16.54
C ALA A 479 -29.34 29.27 16.31
N ARG A 480 -28.90 28.14 16.86
CA ARG A 480 -29.60 26.84 16.74
C ARG A 480 -30.72 26.64 17.76
N SER A 481 -30.67 27.32 18.91
CA SER A 481 -31.64 27.14 20.00
C SER A 481 -32.99 27.81 19.73
N ALA A 482 -33.00 28.90 18.93
CA ALA A 482 -34.20 29.68 18.62
C ALA A 482 -35.09 29.06 17.53
N ALA A 483 -34.53 28.18 16.68
CA ALA A 483 -35.29 27.51 15.62
C ALA A 483 -36.12 26.33 16.15
N PHE A 484 -35.62 25.60 17.16
CA PHE A 484 -36.33 24.46 17.74
C PHE A 484 -37.55 24.88 18.57
N LEU A 485 -37.45 26.01 19.28
CA LEU A 485 -38.55 26.56 20.06
C LEU A 485 -39.67 27.20 19.21
N LYS A 486 -39.39 27.61 17.97
CA LYS A 486 -40.43 28.12 17.05
C LYS A 486 -41.24 27.02 16.37
N LEU A 487 -40.68 25.81 16.21
CA LEU A 487 -41.38 24.70 15.57
C LEU A 487 -42.44 24.08 16.49
N VAL A 488 -42.12 23.94 17.78
CA VAL A 488 -43.01 23.30 18.79
C VAL A 488 -44.22 24.17 19.15
N ILE A 489 -44.16 25.48 18.93
CA ILE A 489 -45.27 26.41 19.21
C ILE A 489 -46.27 26.49 18.04
N ALA A 490 -45.83 26.25 16.80
CA ALA A 490 -46.72 26.28 15.63
C ALA A 490 -47.62 25.03 15.54
N GLU A 491 -47.14 23.86 15.97
CA GLU A 491 -47.89 22.60 15.90
C GLU A 491 -49.02 22.50 16.95
N ALA A 492 -48.97 23.32 18.00
CA ALA A 492 -49.97 23.35 19.07
C ALA A 492 -51.18 24.27 18.78
N GLN A 493 -51.17 25.05 17.69
CA GLN A 493 -52.27 25.96 17.33
C GLN A 493 -53.15 25.49 16.17
N GLU A 494 -52.87 24.34 15.52
CA GLU A 494 -53.66 23.83 14.38
C GLU A 494 -54.58 22.62 14.71
N SER A 495 -54.83 22.30 15.98
CA SER A 495 -55.72 21.19 16.37
C SER A 495 -56.90 21.58 17.29
N GLY A 496 -57.41 22.80 17.13
CA GLY A 496 -58.57 23.29 17.88
C GLY A 496 -59.47 24.22 17.08
N GLU A 497 -60.17 23.69 16.07
CA GLU A 497 -61.51 24.10 15.63
C GLU A 497 -62.23 22.91 14.98
#